data_AF-A0A6M0R8K3-F1
#
_entry.id   AF-A0A6M0R8K3-F1
#
_cell.length_a   1.000
_cell.length_b   1.000
_cell.length_c   1.000
_cell.angle_alpha   90.00
_cell.angle_beta   90.00
_cell.angle_gamma   90.00
#
_symmetry.space_group_name_H-M   'P 1'
#
loop_
_entity.id
_entity.type
_entity.pdbx_description
1 polymer ?
#
loop_
_entity_poly.entity_id
_entity_poly.type
_entity_poly.pdbx_seq_one_letter_code
_entity_poly.pdbx_strand_id
1 'polypeptide(L)' 'MSNYSLDIKGKIELSDYSNINDYINILDKRDEITINMDLKNNEDFEIICDILKRNSLNLYVQKKMGLSEYYIKAKKV' A
#
# COMPACT_ATOMS: atom_id res chain seq x y z
N MET A 1 -6.55 4.80 -17.29
CA MET A 1 -6.01 5.26 -15.99
C MET A 1 -6.92 4.65 -14.97
N SER A 2 -6.52 3.50 -14.45
CA SER A 2 -7.26 2.82 -13.41
C SER A 2 -6.71 3.30 -12.08
N ASN A 3 -7.62 3.76 -11.21
CA ASN A 3 -7.28 4.11 -9.84
C ASN A 3 -7.68 2.95 -8.97
N TYR A 4 -6.67 2.21 -8.52
CA TYR A 4 -6.84 1.11 -7.60
C TYR A 4 -6.87 1.65 -6.19
N SER A 5 -7.81 1.15 -5.40
CA SER A 5 -7.90 1.45 -3.98
C SER A 5 -7.87 0.16 -3.19
N LEU A 6 -7.01 0.10 -2.19
CA LEU A 6 -6.90 -1.01 -1.27
C LEU A 6 -7.14 -0.48 0.14
N ASP A 7 -8.09 -1.08 0.84
CA ASP A 7 -8.46 -0.71 2.20
C ASP A 7 -8.10 -1.89 3.11
N ILE A 8 -7.08 -1.70 3.94
CA ILE A 8 -6.59 -2.70 4.87
C ILE A 8 -7.01 -2.30 6.28
N LYS A 9 -7.96 -3.03 6.87
CA LYS A 9 -8.47 -2.74 8.20
C LYS A 9 -8.15 -3.88 9.14
N GLY A 10 -7.49 -3.57 10.25
CA GLY A 10 -7.15 -4.56 11.27
C GLY A 10 -5.77 -5.17 11.08
N LYS A 11 -5.59 -6.43 11.47
CA LYS A 11 -4.28 -7.08 11.48
C LYS A 11 -3.96 -7.63 10.09
N ILE A 12 -2.81 -7.25 9.55
CA ILE A 12 -2.31 -7.78 8.27
C ILE A 12 -1.73 -9.16 8.51
N GLU A 13 -2.19 -10.14 7.74
CA GLU A 13 -1.60 -11.47 7.74
C GLU A 13 -0.59 -11.62 6.60
N LEU A 14 0.27 -12.65 6.71
CA LEU A 14 1.24 -13.00 5.66
C LEU A 14 0.59 -13.18 4.27
N SER A 15 -0.65 -13.65 4.26
CA SER A 15 -1.50 -13.80 3.09
C SER A 15 -1.82 -12.45 2.42
N ASP A 16 -2.05 -11.40 3.21
CA ASP A 16 -2.38 -10.07 2.68
C ASP A 16 -1.18 -9.42 2.00
N TYR A 17 0.03 -9.59 2.54
CA TYR A 17 1.25 -9.11 1.86
C TYR A 17 1.43 -9.78 0.49
N SER A 18 1.14 -11.08 0.40
CA SER A 18 1.19 -11.82 -0.87
C SER A 18 0.14 -11.31 -1.85
N ASN A 19 -1.09 -11.09 -1.37
CA ASN A 19 -2.18 -10.50 -2.17
C ASN A 19 -1.82 -9.10 -2.67
N ILE A 20 -1.27 -8.24 -1.80
CA ILE A 20 -0.81 -6.89 -2.16
C ILE A 20 0.25 -6.98 -3.27
N ASN A 21 1.19 -7.90 -3.13
CA ASN A 21 2.27 -8.09 -4.10
C ASN A 21 1.74 -8.55 -5.46
N ASP A 22 0.82 -9.51 -5.49
CA ASP A 22 0.17 -9.96 -6.74
C ASP A 22 -0.65 -8.82 -7.37
N TYR A 23 -1.39 -8.08 -6.53
CA TYR A 23 -2.19 -6.93 -6.95
C TYR A 23 -1.33 -5.79 -7.50
N ILE A 24 -0.13 -5.61 -6.98
CA ILE A 24 0.84 -4.66 -7.51
C ILE A 24 1.38 -5.11 -8.87
N ASN A 25 1.56 -6.42 -9.05
CA ASN A 25 2.16 -6.95 -10.26
C ASN A 25 1.24 -6.77 -11.47
N ILE A 26 -0.08 -6.82 -11.25
CA ILE A 26 -1.10 -6.51 -12.27
C ILE A 26 -1.25 -5.01 -12.57
N LEU A 27 -0.72 -4.10 -11.73
CA LEU A 27 -0.77 -2.66 -12.00
C LEU A 27 0.07 -2.31 -13.23
N ASP A 28 -0.49 -1.50 -14.14
CA ASP A 28 0.24 -0.95 -15.27
C ASP A 28 1.03 0.32 -14.87
N LYS A 29 2.01 0.76 -15.66
CA LYS A 29 2.82 1.97 -15.39
C LYS A 29 2.00 3.26 -15.33
N ARG A 30 0.79 3.23 -15.90
CA ARG A 30 -0.12 4.38 -15.91
C ARG A 30 -1.11 4.37 -14.75
N ASP A 31 -1.17 3.30 -13.98
CA ASP A 31 -2.14 3.13 -12.92
C ASP A 31 -1.60 3.64 -11.58
N GLU A 32 -2.53 4.16 -10.79
CA GLU A 32 -2.28 4.66 -9.45
C GLU A 32 -2.91 3.70 -8.45
N ILE A 33 -2.20 3.43 -7.35
CA ILE A 33 -2.74 2.71 -6.22
C ILE A 33 -2.80 3.62 -4.99
N THR A 34 -3.96 3.66 -4.38
CA THR A 34 -4.21 4.30 -3.09
C THR A 34 -4.41 3.20 -2.05
N ILE A 35 -3.68 3.26 -0.95
CA ILE A 35 -3.75 2.28 0.13
C ILE A 35 -4.13 3.01 1.40
N ASN A 36 -5.31 2.69 1.92
CA ASN A 36 -5.77 3.13 3.22
C ASN A 36 -5.54 2.00 4.20
N MET A 37 -4.92 2.29 5.33
CA MET A 37 -4.61 1.28 6.34
C MET A 37 -5.06 1.78 7.70
N ASP A 38 -5.84 0.98 8.41
CA ASP A 38 -6.10 1.17 9.84
C ASP A 38 -5.31 0.13 10.63
N LEU A 39 -4.07 0.50 10.95
CA LEU A 39 -3.07 -0.32 11.63
C LEU A 39 -2.73 0.31 12.97
N LYS A 40 -2.89 -0.45 14.06
CA LYS A 40 -2.38 -0.02 15.36
C LYS A 40 -0.85 -0.07 15.43
N ASN A 41 -0.20 -0.85 14.56
CA ASN A 41 1.24 -1.03 14.57
C ASN A 41 1.91 -0.28 13.40
N ASN A 42 2.99 0.45 13.71
CA ASN A 42 3.82 1.13 12.72
C ASN A 42 4.67 0.15 11.89
N GLU A 43 5.01 -1.01 12.45
CA GLU A 43 5.86 -2.00 11.75
C GLU A 43 5.18 -2.50 10.46
N ASP A 44 3.88 -2.81 10.52
CA ASP A 44 3.12 -3.27 9.36
C ASP A 44 3.11 -2.22 8.23
N PHE A 45 3.02 -0.94 8.60
CA PHE A 45 3.09 0.18 7.67
C PHE A 45 4.46 0.27 6.98
N GLU A 46 5.55 0.12 7.73
CA GLU A 46 6.90 0.14 7.16
C GLU A 46 7.15 -1.03 6.22
N ILE A 47 6.67 -2.23 6.56
CA ILE A 47 6.79 -3.42 5.72
C ILE A 47 6.06 -3.21 4.39
N ILE A 48 4.83 -2.70 4.41
CA ILE A 48 4.07 -2.39 3.18
C ILE A 48 4.80 -1.37 2.32
N CYS A 49 5.31 -0.31 2.95
CA CYS A 49 6.08 0.72 2.28
C CYS A 49 7.31 0.11 1.57
N ASP A 50 8.02 -0.82 2.23
CA ASP A 50 9.17 -1.50 1.65
C ASP A 50 8.79 -2.41 0.47
N ILE A 51 7.71 -3.19 0.59
CA ILE A 51 7.19 -4.05 -0.50
C ILE A 51 6.82 -3.21 -1.72
N LEU A 52 6.15 -2.08 -1.53
CA LEU A 52 5.77 -1.18 -2.62
C LEU A 52 7.02 -0.63 -3.34
N LYS A 53 8.04 -0.19 -2.59
CA LYS A 53 9.31 0.28 -3.17
C LYS A 53 10.01 -0.82 -3.96
N ARG A 54 10.06 -2.05 -3.42
CA ARG A 54 10.71 -3.20 -4.08
C ARG A 54 10.05 -3.54 -5.42
N ASN A 55 8.75 -3.34 -5.54
CA ASN A 55 7.99 -3.59 -6.76
C ASN A 55 8.01 -2.41 -7.75
N SER A 56 9.00 -1.52 -7.66
CA SER A 56 9.14 -0.37 -8.57
C SER A 56 7.93 0.58 -8.54
N LEU A 57 7.21 0.65 -7.41
CA LEU A 57 6.31 1.76 -7.18
C LEU A 57 7.02 2.90 -6.46
N ASN A 58 6.78 4.10 -6.95
CA ASN A 58 7.14 5.31 -6.27
C ASN A 58 6.01 5.75 -5.35
N LEU A 59 6.28 5.74 -4.05
CA LEU A 59 5.39 6.27 -3.03
C LEU A 59 5.57 7.78 -2.98
N TYR A 60 4.61 8.50 -3.55
CA TYR A 60 4.68 9.96 -3.62
C TYR A 60 3.76 10.63 -2.58
N VAL A 61 2.87 9.86 -1.92
CA VAL A 61 2.13 10.31 -0.73
C VAL A 61 2.25 9.26 0.36
N GLN A 62 2.63 9.71 1.55
CA GLN A 62 2.57 8.94 2.79
C GLN A 62 2.13 9.89 3.89
N LYS A 63 0.96 9.65 4.49
CA LYS A 63 0.39 10.47 5.55
C LYS A 63 -0.20 9.59 6.64
N LYS A 64 0.00 9.99 7.88
CA LYS A 64 -0.72 9.44 9.03
C LYS A 64 -1.87 10.39 9.37
N MET A 65 -3.10 9.90 9.28
CA MET A 65 -4.32 10.71 9.44
C MET A 65 -4.89 10.64 10.86
N GLY A 66 -4.59 9.56 11.59
CA GLY A 66 -5.08 9.32 12.95
C GLY A 66 -4.10 8.52 13.82
N LEU A 67 -4.57 7.97 14.94
CA LEU A 67 -3.76 7.12 15.84
C LEU A 67 -3.28 5.84 15.15
N SER A 68 -4.17 5.22 14.37
CA SER A 68 -3.95 4.00 13.60
C SER A 68 -4.22 4.16 12.11
N GLU A 69 -4.61 5.33 11.64
CA GLU A 69 -4.96 5.55 10.22
C GLU A 69 -3.75 6.05 9.42
N TYR A 70 -3.40 5.30 8.39
CA TYR A 70 -2.34 5.58 7.45
C TYR A 70 -2.87 5.62 6.02
N TYR A 71 -2.29 6.52 5.25
CA TYR A 71 -2.67 6.82 3.89
C TYR A 71 -1.44 6.82 3.00
N ILE A 72 -1.44 5.97 1.99
CA ILE A 72 -0.36 5.87 1.02
C ILE A 72 -0.94 6.05 -0.39
N LYS A 73 -0.23 6.82 -1.23
CA LYS A 73 -0.37 6.73 -2.68
C LYS A 73 0.94 6.36 -3.33
N ALA A 74 0.84 5.39 -4.23
CA ALA A 74 1.97 4.92 -5.00
C ALA A 74 1.60 4.83 -6.49
N LYS A 75 2.62 4.98 -7.33
CA LYS A 75 2.49 4.83 -8.78
C LYS A 75 3.68 4.06 -9.32
N LYS A 76 3.45 3.13 -10.23
CA LYS A 76 4.50 2.33 -10.87
C LYS A 76 5.38 3.23 -11.77
N VAL A 77 6.70 3.06 -11.69
CA VAL A 77 7.70 3.85 -12.42
C VAL A 77 8.22 3.10 -13.65
#